data_AF-A0A2N9M7R5-F1
#
_entry.id   AF-A0A2N9M7R5-F1
#
_cell.length_a   1.000
_cell.length_b   1.000
_cell.length_c   1.000
_cell.angle_alpha   90.00
_cell.angle_beta   90.00
_cell.angle_gamma   90.00
#
_symmetry.space_group_name_H-M   'P 1'
#
loop_
_entity.id
_entity.type
_entity.pdbx_description
1 polymer ?
#
loop_
_entity_poly.entity_id
_entity_poly.type
_entity_poly.pdbx_seq_one_letter_code
_entity_poly.pdbx_strand_id
1 'polypeptide(L)'
;MALAIQRAENPRGSCEIYHYNSDGTLDWGYFQINTVHLKRAGVNLRDLLDCRANIDFAYQLYQERGFAPWSTFNDGSYRKFLRSR
;
A
#
# COMPACT_ATOMS: atom_id res chain seq x y z
N MET A 1 10.76 -1.57 8.89
CA MET A 1 10.29 -2.40 7.77
C MET A 1 9.13 -1.72 7.05
N ALA A 2 7.95 -1.62 7.66
CA ALA A 2 6.77 -1.00 7.04
C ALA A 2 7.02 0.40 6.46
N LEU A 3 7.74 1.28 7.17
CA LEU A 3 8.09 2.62 6.65
C LEU A 3 8.97 2.60 5.40
N ALA A 4 9.85 1.61 5.24
CA ALA A 4 10.70 1.48 4.07
C ALA A 4 9.91 1.00 2.85
N ILE A 5 8.93 0.11 3.07
CA ILE A 5 7.97 -0.34 2.05
C ILE A 5 7.07 0.83 1.66
N GLN A 6 6.47 1.53 2.63
CA GLN A 6 5.67 2.73 2.40
C GLN A 6 6.41 3.75 1.54
N ARG A 7 7.68 4.05 1.86
CA ARG A 7 8.48 5.01 1.11
C ARG A 7 8.85 4.52 -0.30
N ALA A 8 8.89 3.21 -0.51
CA ALA A 8 9.07 2.62 -1.83
C ALA A 8 7.82 2.74 -2.69
N GLU A 9 6.65 2.45 -2.12
CA GLU A 9 5.35 2.55 -2.76
C GLU A 9 4.97 4.01 -3.06
N ASN A 10 5.16 4.88 -2.06
CA ASN A 10 4.73 6.26 -2.08
C ASN A 10 5.81 7.17 -1.47
N PRO A 11 6.81 7.57 -2.28
CA PRO A 11 7.93 8.41 -1.81
C PRO A 11 7.51 9.77 -1.26
N ARG A 12 6.33 10.28 -1.66
CA ARG A 12 5.78 11.56 -1.20
C ARG A 12 5.05 11.44 0.14
N GLY A 13 4.66 10.24 0.56
CA GLY A 13 3.85 10.03 1.75
C GLY A 13 2.48 10.71 1.67
N SER A 14 1.94 10.93 0.47
CA SER A 14 0.63 11.59 0.29
C SER A 14 -0.51 10.61 0.57
N CYS A 15 -1.55 11.05 1.28
CA CYS A 15 -2.72 10.23 1.59
C CYS A 15 -3.60 10.01 0.36
N GLU A 16 -3.84 11.08 -0.40
CA GLU A 16 -4.79 11.08 -1.52
C GLU A 16 -4.05 10.88 -2.85
N ILE A 17 -3.48 9.69 -3.04
CA ILE A 17 -2.78 9.30 -4.27
C ILE A 17 -3.34 7.98 -4.79
N TYR A 18 -3.37 7.83 -6.11
CA TYR A 18 -3.69 6.56 -6.74
C TYR A 18 -2.78 6.31 -7.94
N HIS A 19 -2.54 5.05 -8.24
CA HIS A 19 -1.78 4.60 -9.40
C HIS A 19 -2.63 3.63 -10.25
N TYR A 20 -2.61 3.81 -11.57
CA TYR A 20 -3.27 2.89 -12.51
C TYR A 20 -2.33 1.79 -12.94
N ASN A 21 -2.72 0.55 -12.66
CA ASN A 21 -1.99 -0.63 -13.13
C ASN A 21 -2.45 -1.02 -14.53
N SER A 22 -1.56 -1.68 -15.27
CA SER A 22 -1.82 -2.14 -16.64
C SER A 22 -2.92 -3.20 -16.73
N ASP A 23 -3.21 -3.91 -15.63
CA ASP A 23 -4.26 -4.92 -15.51
C ASP A 23 -5.65 -4.33 -15.18
N GLY A 24 -5.77 -3.00 -15.12
CA GLY A 24 -7.01 -2.29 -14.80
C GLY A 24 -7.32 -2.21 -13.30
N THR A 25 -6.44 -2.72 -12.43
CA THR A 25 -6.51 -2.45 -10.99
C THR A 25 -5.93 -1.08 -10.66
N LEU A 26 -6.19 -0.62 -9.43
CA LEU A 26 -5.68 0.63 -8.91
C LEU A 26 -4.97 0.37 -7.59
N ASP A 27 -3.89 1.08 -7.32
CA ASP A 27 -3.27 1.12 -6.00
C ASP A 27 -3.62 2.43 -5.31
N TRP A 28 -4.19 2.36 -4.10
CA TRP A 28 -4.77 3.49 -3.41
C TRP A 28 -3.99 3.89 -2.16
N GLY A 29 -3.80 5.19 -2.02
CA GLY A 29 -3.42 5.89 -0.82
C GLY A 29 -2.03 5.59 -0.28
N TYR A 30 -1.88 5.80 1.03
CA TYR A 30 -0.58 5.90 1.71
C TYR A 30 0.33 4.67 1.53
N PHE A 31 -0.26 3.46 1.58
CA PHE A 31 0.41 2.17 1.39
C PHE A 31 0.16 1.54 0.02
N GLN A 32 -0.43 2.28 -0.95
CA GLN A 32 -0.70 1.78 -2.30
C GLN A 32 -1.44 0.43 -2.29
N ILE A 33 -2.59 0.38 -1.61
CA ILE A 33 -3.40 -0.84 -1.51
C ILE A 33 -4.08 -1.12 -2.85
N ASN A 34 -3.78 -2.28 -3.44
CA ASN A 34 -4.39 -2.72 -4.69
C ASN A 34 -5.89 -3.03 -4.53
N THR A 35 -6.71 -2.58 -5.48
CA THR A 35 -8.17 -2.79 -5.47
C THR A 35 -8.61 -4.25 -5.54
N VAL A 36 -7.72 -5.19 -5.93
CA VAL A 36 -7.99 -6.64 -5.89
C VAL A 36 -8.35 -7.12 -4.48
N HIS A 37 -7.81 -6.47 -3.44
CA HIS A 37 -8.05 -6.83 -2.04
C HIS A 37 -9.42 -6.32 -1.53
N LEU A 38 -10.06 -5.41 -2.26
CA LEU A 38 -11.23 -4.67 -1.79
C LEU A 38 -12.56 -5.32 -2.16
N LYS A 39 -12.55 -6.21 -3.16
CA LYS A 39 -13.72 -7.02 -3.52
C LYS A 39 -14.24 -7.89 -2.36
N ARG A 40 -13.40 -8.13 -1.34
CA ARG A 40 -13.73 -8.95 -0.17
C ARG A 40 -14.16 -8.16 1.08
N ALA A 41 -13.77 -6.89 1.18
CA ALA A 41 -13.75 -6.21 2.49
C ALA A 41 -14.99 -5.36 2.79
N GLY A 42 -15.92 -5.16 1.84
CA GLY A 42 -17.04 -4.23 2.03
C GLY A 42 -16.61 -2.77 2.25
N VAL A 43 -15.34 -2.46 1.94
CA VAL A 43 -14.73 -1.13 2.11
C VAL A 43 -15.09 -0.25 0.92
N ASN A 44 -15.57 0.96 1.17
CA ASN A 44 -15.77 1.96 0.15
C ASN A 44 -14.39 2.45 -0.33
N LEU A 45 -14.12 2.34 -1.63
CA LEU A 45 -12.85 2.71 -2.26
C LEU A 45 -12.39 4.13 -1.91
N ARG A 46 -13.33 5.07 -1.78
CA ARG A 46 -13.02 6.46 -1.42
C ARG A 46 -12.43 6.60 -0.02
N ASP A 47 -12.78 5.71 0.91
CA ASP A 47 -12.30 5.77 2.28
C ASP A 47 -10.80 5.47 2.34
N LEU A 48 -10.23 4.77 1.36
CA LEU A 48 -8.79 4.49 1.30
C LEU A 48 -7.93 5.68 0.86
N LEU A 49 -8.54 6.80 0.47
CA LEU A 49 -7.83 8.08 0.30
C LEU A 49 -7.57 8.76 1.66
N ASP A 50 -8.31 8.38 2.70
CA ASP A 50 -7.97 8.76 4.08
C ASP A 50 -6.74 7.97 4.54
N CYS A 51 -5.75 8.68 5.08
CA CYS A 51 -4.51 8.07 5.53
C CYS A 51 -4.74 7.01 6.62
N ARG A 52 -5.63 7.29 7.58
CA ARG A 52 -5.86 6.37 8.70
C ARG A 52 -6.56 5.10 8.22
N ALA A 53 -7.63 5.22 7.46
CA ALA A 53 -8.33 4.07 6.90
C ALA A 53 -7.41 3.22 6.00
N ASN A 54 -6.54 3.86 5.21
CA ASN A 54 -5.55 3.17 4.39
C ASN A 54 -4.54 2.38 5.24
N ILE A 55 -4.01 2.99 6.30
CA ILE A 55 -3.06 2.37 7.23
C ILE A 55 -3.72 1.23 8.01
N ASP A 56 -4.96 1.42 8.46
CA ASP A 56 -5.72 0.41 9.21
C ASP A 56 -5.98 -0.82 8.33
N PHE A 57 -6.35 -0.61 7.05
CA PHE A 57 -6.51 -1.71 6.10
C PHE A 57 -5.17 -2.38 5.75
N ALA A 58 -4.10 -1.61 5.56
CA ALA A 58 -2.76 -2.15 5.34
C ALA A 58 -2.33 -3.05 6.50
N TYR A 59 -2.64 -2.65 7.74
CA TYR A 59 -2.35 -3.45 8.92
C TYR A 59 -3.17 -4.75 8.95
N GLN A 60 -4.47 -4.70 8.63
CA GLN A 60 -5.30 -5.90 8.51
C GLN A 60 -4.74 -6.87 7.46
N LEU A 61 -4.42 -6.36 6.26
CA LEU A 61 -3.87 -7.15 5.18
C LEU A 61 -2.50 -7.77 5.55
N TYR A 62 -1.67 -7.03 6.28
CA TYR A 62 -0.42 -7.55 6.84
C TYR A 62 -0.64 -8.68 7.85
N GLN A 63 -1.63 -8.58 8.74
CA GLN A 63 -1.96 -9.66 9.67
C GLN A 63 -2.38 -10.94 8.95
N GLU A 64 -3.05 -10.82 7.80
CA GLU A 64 -3.50 -11.96 7.00
C GLU A 64 -2.41 -12.58 6.12
N ARG A 65 -1.51 -11.76 5.55
CA ARG A 65 -0.63 -12.17 4.43
C ARG A 65 0.84 -11.82 4.65
N GLY A 66 1.20 -11.18 5.75
CA GLY A 66 2.49 -10.52 5.90
C GLY A 66 2.69 -9.43 4.84
N PHE A 67 3.93 -9.18 4.43
CA PHE A 67 4.26 -8.17 3.42
C PHE A 67 4.12 -8.65 1.96
N ALA A 68 3.69 -9.90 1.73
CA ALA A 68 3.57 -10.48 0.39
C ALA A 68 2.72 -9.65 -0.60
N PRO A 69 1.67 -8.91 -0.18
CA PRO A 69 0.90 -8.06 -1.11
C PRO A 69 1.65 -6.87 -1.71
N TRP A 70 2.77 -6.45 -1.13
CA TRP A 70 3.55 -5.32 -1.62
C TRP A 70 4.68 -5.80 -2.54
N SER A 71 4.60 -5.42 -3.82
CA SER A 71 5.61 -5.79 -4.82
C SER A 71 7.00 -5.25 -4.45
N THR A 72 7.04 -4.05 -3.87
CA THR A 72 8.29 -3.42 -3.41
C THR A 72 8.99 -4.20 -2.30
N PHE A 73 8.25 -5.00 -1.52
CA PHE A 73 8.80 -5.96 -0.57
C PHE A 73 9.38 -7.18 -1.29
N ASN A 74 8.60 -7.74 -2.22
CA ASN A 74 8.93 -8.98 -2.93
C ASN A 74 10.17 -8.83 -3.82
N ASP A 75 10.32 -7.71 -4.52
CA ASP A 75 11.48 -7.42 -5.38
C ASP A 75 12.68 -6.85 -4.61
N GLY A 76 12.50 -6.54 -3.32
CA GLY A 76 13.54 -6.01 -2.44
C GLY A 76 13.86 -4.52 -2.68
N SER A 77 13.14 -3.82 -3.54
CA SER A 77 13.35 -2.40 -3.83
C SER A 77 13.19 -1.51 -2.59
N TYR A 78 12.40 -1.94 -1.60
CA TYR A 78 12.27 -1.26 -0.29
C TYR A 78 13.61 -1.14 0.47
N ARG A 79 14.58 -2.03 0.21
CA ARG A 79 15.83 -2.11 0.99
C ARG A 79 16.66 -0.83 0.90
N LYS A 80 16.57 -0.08 -0.20
CA LYS A 80 17.26 1.21 -0.36
C LYS A 80 16.81 2.25 0.67
N PHE A 81 15.60 2.09 1.23
CA PHE A 81 15.06 2.97 2.26
C PHE A 81 15.28 2.47 3.69
N LEU A 82 15.86 1.27 3.89
CA LEU A 82 16.21 0.79 5.24
C LEU A 82 17.41 1.53 5.84
N ARG A 83 18.27 2.09 4.99
CA ARG A 83 19.52 2.76 5.37
C ARG A 83 19.49 4.27 5.18
N SER A 84 18.36 4.84 4.75
CA SER A 84 18.23 6.29 4.64
C SER A 84 18.18 6.90 6.04
N ARG A 85 19.29 7.53 6.45
CA ARG A 85 19.28 8.58 7.47
C ARG A 85 18.80 9.87 6.82
#